data_AF-A0A7Y6Q286-F1
#
_entry.id   AF-A0A7Y6Q286-F1
#
_cell.length_a   1.000
_cell.length_b   1.000
_cell.length_c   1.000
_cell.angle_alpha   90.00
_cell.angle_beta   90.00
_cell.angle_gamma   90.00
#
_symmetry.space_group_name_H-M   'P 1'
#
loop_
_entity.id
_entity.type
_entity.pdbx_description
1 polymer ?
#
loop_
_entity_poly.entity_id
_entity_poly.type
_entity_poly.pdbx_seq_one_letter_code
_entity_poly.pdbx_strand_id
1 'polypeptide(L)'
;MSLKVSRFQVHEDAVQANVAGRTCSLSALEIGGEVLVVLTWLGNREAGLRRPEYVLPLNSMPYQAREPDARSPYRWILTGTLPMSLFDGSASRQVRRQHGVGPGPAINLPLPGTAS
;
A
#
# COMPACT_ATOMS: atom_id res chain seq x y z
N MET A 1 0.15 23.47 17.42
CA MET A 1 -0.96 22.51 17.27
C MET A 1 -0.37 21.12 17.11
N SER A 2 -0.46 20.27 18.13
CA SER A 2 0.02 18.88 18.05
C SER A 2 -1.05 18.07 17.31
N LEU A 3 -0.77 17.64 16.09
CA LEU A 3 -1.64 16.72 15.34
C LEU A 3 -1.87 15.49 16.23
N LYS A 4 -3.11 15.28 16.67
CA LYS A 4 -3.56 13.99 17.18
C LYS A 4 -3.18 12.96 16.12
N VAL A 5 -2.30 12.03 16.46
CA VAL A 5 -2.00 10.88 15.59
C VAL A 5 -3.32 10.14 15.44
N SER A 6 -4.02 10.39 14.33
CA SER A 6 -5.15 9.56 13.92
C SER A 6 -4.66 8.12 14.00
N ARG A 7 -5.31 7.28 14.81
CA ARG A 7 -4.97 5.86 14.89
C ARG A 7 -5.01 5.32 13.48
N PHE A 8 -3.85 4.94 12.96
CA PHE A 8 -3.74 4.23 11.70
C PHE A 8 -3.44 2.77 12.00
N GLN A 9 -3.89 1.88 11.13
CA GLN A 9 -3.54 0.46 11.18
C GLN A 9 -2.75 0.09 9.94
N VAL A 10 -1.71 -0.71 10.12
CA VAL A 10 -0.91 -1.25 9.03
C VAL A 10 -1.31 -2.71 8.86
N HIS A 11 -1.73 -3.06 7.65
CA HIS A 11 -2.09 -4.42 7.26
C HIS A 11 -1.02 -4.93 6.29
N GLU A 12 0.01 -5.60 6.80
CA GLU A 12 1.07 -6.17 5.96
C GLU A 12 0.54 -7.33 5.11
N ASP A 13 0.99 -7.38 3.84
CA ASP A 13 0.65 -8.45 2.88
C ASP A 13 -0.85 -8.79 2.80
N ALA A 14 -1.71 -7.80 3.09
CA ALA A 14 -3.15 -7.97 3.22
C ALA A 14 -3.91 -7.72 1.92
N VAL A 15 -3.23 -7.21 0.88
CA VAL A 15 -3.82 -6.94 -0.43
C VAL A 15 -3.19 -7.85 -1.47
N GLN A 16 -4.02 -8.60 -2.19
CA GLN A 16 -3.60 -9.31 -3.40
C GLN A 16 -3.82 -8.42 -4.62
N ALA A 17 -2.81 -8.32 -5.48
CA ALA A 17 -2.89 -7.57 -6.72
C ALA A 17 -2.28 -8.34 -7.89
N ASN A 18 -2.75 -8.08 -9.11
CA ASN A 18 -2.08 -8.52 -10.33
C ASN A 18 -1.24 -7.38 -10.88
N VAL A 19 0.08 -7.56 -10.92
CA VAL A 19 1.04 -6.59 -11.45
C VAL A 19 1.68 -7.19 -12.71
N ALA A 20 1.36 -6.61 -13.87
CA ALA A 20 1.86 -7.05 -15.17
C ALA A 20 1.77 -8.59 -15.40
N GLY A 21 0.65 -9.20 -14.99
CA GLY A 21 0.39 -10.64 -15.15
C GLY A 21 0.89 -11.52 -14.00
N ARG A 22 1.47 -10.93 -12.94
CA ARG A 22 1.96 -11.66 -11.76
C ARG A 22 1.14 -11.31 -10.54
N THR A 23 0.77 -12.32 -9.76
CA THR A 23 0.13 -12.12 -8.45
C THR A 23 1.16 -11.65 -7.44
N CYS A 24 0.88 -10.55 -6.76
CA CYS A 24 1.73 -9.95 -5.73
C CYS A 24 0.93 -9.65 -4.47
N SER A 25 1.62 -9.63 -3.34
CA SER A 25 1.10 -9.18 -2.05
C SER A 25 1.54 -7.74 -1.81
N LEU A 26 0.63 -6.89 -1.35
CA LEU A 26 0.88 -5.50 -1.01
C LEU A 26 0.37 -5.22 0.41
N SER A 27 1.02 -4.28 1.10
CA SER A 27 0.56 -3.76 2.39
C SER A 27 -0.57 -2.75 2.18
N ALA A 28 -1.41 -2.55 3.19
CA ALA A 28 -2.39 -1.46 3.23
C ALA A 28 -2.28 -0.65 4.54
N LEU A 29 -2.67 0.61 4.45
CA LEU A 29 -2.78 1.54 5.58
C LEU A 29 -4.24 1.95 5.71
N GLU A 30 -4.81 1.74 6.89
CA GLU A 30 -6.15 2.21 7.22
C GLU A 30 -6.04 3.47 8.06
N ILE A 31 -6.54 4.60 7.54
CA ILE A 31 -6.42 5.92 8.16
C ILE A 31 -7.76 6.64 8.06
N GLY A 32 -8.39 6.96 9.19
CA GLY A 32 -9.65 7.72 9.19
C GLY A 32 -10.80 7.01 8.46
N GLY A 33 -10.78 5.67 8.39
CA GLY A 33 -11.76 4.86 7.66
C GLY A 33 -11.46 4.68 6.17
N GLU A 34 -10.41 5.31 5.64
CA GLU A 34 -9.93 5.09 4.28
C GLU A 34 -8.83 4.03 4.27
N VAL A 35 -8.88 3.13 3.28
CA VAL A 35 -7.84 2.12 3.03
C VAL A 35 -6.98 2.58 1.87
N LEU A 36 -5.69 2.76 2.14
CA LEU A 36 -4.66 3.13 1.17
C LEU A 36 -3.76 1.91 0.92
N VAL A 37 -3.78 1.35 -0.28
CA VAL A 37 -2.88 0.29 -0.70
C VAL A 37 -1.50 0.90 -0.95
N VAL A 38 -0.46 0.35 -0.32
CA VAL A 38 0.91 0.84 -0.47
C VAL A 38 1.56 0.16 -1.67
N LEU A 39 1.88 0.94 -2.71
CA LEU A 39 2.53 0.43 -3.91
C LEU A 39 4.05 0.37 -3.75
N THR A 40 4.63 1.35 -3.06
CA THR A 40 6.07 1.46 -2.89
C THR A 40 6.40 1.96 -1.49
N TRP A 41 7.34 1.28 -0.83
CA TRP A 41 7.93 1.71 0.43
C TRP A 41 9.28 2.38 0.19
N LEU A 42 9.48 3.58 0.75
CA LEU A 42 10.80 4.19 0.84
C LEU A 42 11.41 3.84 2.20
N GLY A 43 12.47 3.02 2.18
CA GLY A 43 13.19 2.60 3.38
C GLY A 43 14.41 3.48 3.67
N ASN A 44 14.62 3.81 4.95
CA ASN A 44 15.88 4.30 5.50
C ASN A 44 16.45 3.22 6.43
N ARG A 45 17.43 2.46 5.93
CA ARG A 45 18.06 1.36 6.68
C ARG A 45 18.85 1.83 7.89
N GLU A 46 19.51 2.98 7.80
CA GLU A 46 20.30 3.52 8.91
C GLU A 46 19.42 3.90 10.10
N ALA A 47 18.23 4.44 9.82
CA ALA A 47 17.27 4.80 10.85
C ALA A 47 16.37 3.63 11.30
N GLY A 48 16.42 2.47 10.62
CA GLY A 48 15.51 1.35 10.89
C GLY A 48 14.05 1.64 10.50
N LEU A 49 13.81 2.61 9.61
CA LEU A 49 12.47 3.11 9.28
C LEU A 49 12.12 2.92 7.80
N ARG A 50 10.83 2.91 7.50
CA ARG A 50 10.25 3.06 6.16
C ARG A 50 9.07 4.00 6.20
N ARG A 51 8.70 4.53 5.04
CA ARG A 51 7.47 5.28 4.83
C ARG A 51 6.84 4.90 3.50
N PRO A 52 5.51 4.98 3.36
CA PRO A 52 4.88 4.78 2.07
C PRO A 52 5.29 5.93 1.13
N GLU A 53 5.80 5.59 -0.06
CA GLU A 53 6.16 6.58 -1.07
C GLU A 53 4.98 6.87 -2.00
N TYR A 54 4.38 5.81 -2.54
CA TYR A 54 3.21 5.88 -3.40
C TYR A 54 2.10 4.97 -2.86
N VAL A 55 0.89 5.50 -2.86
CA VAL A 55 -0.31 4.81 -2.41
C VAL A 55 -1.42 4.91 -3.44
N LEU A 56 -2.33 3.95 -3.37
CA LEU A 56 -3.52 3.85 -4.17
C LEU A 56 -4.72 3.73 -3.21
N PRO A 57 -5.68 4.68 -3.21
CA PRO A 57 -6.92 4.51 -2.46
C PRO A 57 -7.63 3.24 -2.92
N LEU A 58 -7.99 2.34 -2.01
CA LEU A 58 -8.59 1.04 -2.37
C LEU A 58 -9.84 1.22 -3.26
N ASN A 59 -10.67 2.22 -2.95
CA ASN A 59 -11.89 2.54 -3.70
C ASN A 59 -11.64 3.13 -5.09
N SER A 60 -10.40 3.43 -5.47
CA SER A 60 -10.06 3.89 -6.82
C SER A 60 -9.94 2.76 -7.84
N MET A 61 -9.98 1.50 -7.39
CA MET A 61 -10.00 0.32 -8.26
C MET A 61 -11.08 -0.67 -7.84
N PRO A 62 -11.59 -1.48 -8.78
CA PRO A 62 -12.44 -2.63 -8.44
C PRO A 62 -11.67 -3.62 -7.56
N TYR A 63 -12.30 -4.01 -6.45
CA TYR A 63 -11.75 -4.98 -5.51
C TYR A 63 -12.83 -5.87 -4.93
N GLN A 64 -12.41 -7.00 -4.37
CA GLN A 64 -13.22 -7.87 -3.53
C GLN A 64 -12.71 -7.80 -2.10
N ALA A 65 -13.57 -7.45 -1.15
CA ALA A 65 -13.28 -7.59 0.28
C ALA A 65 -13.68 -8.98 0.76
N ARG A 66 -12.90 -9.54 1.68
CA ARG A 66 -13.23 -10.76 2.39
C ARG A 66 -12.56 -10.79 3.76
N GLU A 67 -13.03 -11.67 4.63
CA GLU A 67 -12.30 -11.96 5.86
C GLU A 67 -11.08 -12.83 5.56
N PRO A 68 -9.91 -12.51 6.14
CA PRO A 68 -8.73 -13.34 6.00
C PRO A 68 -8.94 -14.66 6.74
N ASP A 69 -8.55 -15.76 6.12
CA ASP A 69 -8.68 -17.11 6.67
C ASP A 69 -7.34 -17.87 6.63
N ALA A 70 -7.33 -19.09 7.17
CA ALA A 70 -6.12 -19.91 7.23
C ALA A 70 -5.52 -20.25 5.86
N ARG A 71 -6.29 -20.12 4.76
CA ARG A 71 -5.86 -20.41 3.39
C ARG A 71 -5.45 -19.15 2.65
N SER A 72 -5.83 -17.97 3.12
CA SER A 72 -5.50 -16.73 2.45
C SER A 72 -5.45 -15.52 3.39
N PRO A 73 -4.27 -14.87 3.52
CA PRO A 73 -4.12 -13.73 4.43
C PRO A 73 -4.73 -12.43 3.86
N TYR A 74 -5.18 -12.43 2.60
CA TYR A 74 -5.63 -11.21 1.94
C TYR A 74 -7.04 -10.82 2.35
N ARG A 75 -7.14 -9.61 2.91
CA ARG A 75 -8.40 -8.89 3.19
C ARG A 75 -9.02 -8.30 1.94
N TRP A 76 -8.18 -7.89 0.99
CA TRP A 76 -8.62 -7.27 -0.26
C TRP A 76 -7.94 -7.91 -1.46
N ILE A 77 -8.70 -8.14 -2.52
CA ILE A 77 -8.18 -8.64 -3.80
C ILE A 77 -8.52 -7.61 -4.88
N LEU A 78 -7.51 -6.96 -5.46
CA LEU A 78 -7.70 -6.09 -6.61
C LEU A 78 -8.00 -6.95 -7.83
N THR A 79 -9.10 -6.66 -8.53
CA THR A 79 -9.51 -7.46 -9.70
C THR A 79 -8.97 -6.90 -11.02
N GLY A 80 -8.40 -5.69 -11.00
CA GLY A 80 -7.72 -5.09 -12.15
C GLY A 80 -6.22 -5.41 -12.19
N THR A 81 -5.62 -5.25 -13.37
CA THR A 81 -4.18 -5.36 -13.55
C THR A 81 -3.51 -4.00 -13.40
N LEU A 82 -2.52 -3.93 -12.51
CA LEU A 82 -1.65 -2.77 -12.36
C LEU A 82 -0.43 -2.87 -13.28
N PRO A 83 -0.04 -1.79 -13.97
CA PRO A 83 1.18 -1.79 -14.76
C PRO A 83 2.43 -1.78 -13.88
N MET A 84 3.48 -2.50 -14.31
CA MET A 84 4.76 -2.58 -13.60
C MET A 84 5.41 -1.20 -13.38
N SER A 85 5.14 -0.26 -14.29
CA SER A 85 5.69 1.10 -14.22
C SER A 85 5.30 1.86 -12.95
N LEU A 86 4.21 1.48 -12.27
CA LEU A 86 3.82 2.06 -10.99
C LEU A 86 4.74 1.65 -9.83
N PHE A 87 5.54 0.59 -10.00
CA PHE A 87 6.37 -0.02 -8.95
C PHE A 87 7.87 0.18 -9.19
N ASP A 88 8.31 0.31 -10.44
CA ASP A 88 9.73 0.45 -10.80
C ASP A 88 10.21 1.92 -10.92
N GLY A 89 9.32 2.87 -10.64
CA GLY A 89 9.62 4.30 -10.70
C GLY A 89 9.52 4.94 -12.09
N SER A 90 9.30 4.15 -13.15
CA SER A 90 9.25 4.64 -14.54
C SER A 90 7.93 5.33 -14.92
N ALA A 91 6.85 5.13 -14.15
CA ALA A 91 5.58 5.81 -14.42
C ALA A 91 5.74 7.33 -14.37
N SER A 92 5.13 8.03 -15.34
CA SER A 92 5.02 9.48 -15.29
C SER A 92 4.00 9.93 -14.23
N ARG A 93 3.99 11.22 -13.89
CA ARG A 93 2.94 11.79 -13.02
C ARG A 93 1.54 11.60 -13.60
N GLN A 94 1.40 11.65 -14.93
CA GLN A 94 0.13 11.47 -15.61
C GLN A 94 -0.37 10.02 -15.49
N VAL A 95 0.51 9.03 -15.71
CA VAL A 95 0.18 7.61 -15.56
C VAL A 95 -0.26 7.32 -14.12
N ARG A 96 0.48 7.82 -13.12
CA ARG A 96 0.09 7.67 -11.71
C ARG A 96 -1.33 8.21 -11.45
N ARG A 97 -1.64 9.41 -11.93
CA ARG A 97 -2.96 10.03 -11.77
C ARG A 97 -4.09 9.25 -12.43
N GLN A 98 -3.87 8.69 -13.63
CA GLN A 98 -4.87 7.87 -14.32
C GLN A 98 -5.27 6.62 -13.52
N HIS A 99 -4.34 6.09 -12.73
CA HIS A 99 -4.58 4.97 -11.84
C HIS A 99 -4.97 5.41 -10.42
N GLY A 100 -5.24 6.69 -10.15
CA GLY A 100 -5.57 7.17 -8.81
C GLY A 100 -4.40 7.12 -7.81
N VAL A 101 -3.17 6.92 -8.28
CA VAL A 101 -1.97 6.84 -7.44
C VAL A 101 -1.55 8.22 -6.98
N GLY A 102 -1.34 8.35 -5.68
CA GLY A 102 -0.89 9.57 -5.01
C GLY A 102 0.36 9.36 -4.16
N PRO A 103 0.92 10.44 -3.61
CA PRO A 103 1.98 10.35 -2.62
C PRO A 103 1.46 9.68 -1.33
N GLY A 104 2.29 8.86 -0.71
CA GLY A 104 1.97 8.24 0.57
C GLY A 104 1.89 9.25 1.72
N PRO A 105 1.15 8.92 2.80
CA PRO A 105 1.10 9.76 3.99
C PRO A 105 2.49 9.87 4.63
N ALA A 106 2.77 11.02 5.25
CA ALA A 106 4.04 11.30 5.94
C ALA A 106 4.15 10.56 7.29
N ILE A 107 4.09 9.22 7.24
CA ILE A 107 4.14 8.32 8.39
C ILE A 107 5.40 7.47 8.28
N ASN A 108 6.24 7.52 9.31
CA ASN A 108 7.39 6.64 9.44
C ASN A 108 7.00 5.41 10.28
N LEU A 109 7.33 4.24 9.78
CA LEU A 109 7.10 2.94 10.40
C LEU A 109 8.44 2.21 10.55
N PRO A 110 8.59 1.32 11.52
CA PRO A 110 9.76 0.45 11.59
C PRO A 110 9.85 -0.42 10.32
N LEU A 111 11.08 -0.77 9.94
CA LEU A 111 11.31 -1.78 8.90
C LEU A 111 10.80 -3.15 9.39
N PRO A 112 10.21 -3.99 8.51
CA PRO A 112 9.82 -5.35 8.88
C PRO A 112 11.01 -6.11 9.45
N GLY A 113 10.83 -6.77 10.61
CA GLY A 113 11.89 -7.55 11.26
C GLY A 113 12.92 -6.76 12.08
N THR A 114 12.77 -5.43 12.21
CA THR A 114 13.62 -4.61 13.11
C THR A 114 12.98 -4.28 14.46
N ALA A 115 11.75 -4.73 14.70
CA ALA A 115 11.18 -4.76 16.05
C ALA A 115 11.91 -5.85 16.85
N SER A 116 12.95 -5.43 17.56
CA SER A 116 13.62 -6.24 18.59
C SER A 116 12.77 -6.29 19.85
#